data_AF-A0A6N6KIK4-F1
#
_entry.id   AF-A0A6N6KIK4-F1
#
_cell.length_a   1.000
_cell.length_b   1.000
_cell.length_c   1.000
_cell.angle_alpha   90.00
_cell.angle_beta   90.00
_cell.angle_gamma   90.00
#
_symmetry.space_group_name_H-M   'P 1'
#
loop_
_entity.id
_entity.type
_entity.pdbx_description
1 polymer ?
#
loop_
_entity_poly.entity_id
_entity_poly.type
_entity_poly.pdbx_seq_one_letter_code
_entity_poly.pdbx_strand_id
1 'polypeptide(L)' 'EEHLIEDGTYREAIINYMDKKGISWCAWVFDPNWVPQMIKNYDYEPTHQGAFFKSVMLGEYKSSKK' A
#
# COMPACT_ATOMS: atom_id res chain seq x y z
N GLU A 1 2.24 -13.87 -13.90
CA GLU A 1 1.45 -12.63 -13.77
C GLU A 1 0.00 -12.87 -13.33
N GLU A 2 -0.49 -14.12 -13.35
CA GLU A 2 -1.88 -14.50 -12.99
C GLU A 2 -2.21 -14.53 -11.48
N HIS A 3 -1.21 -14.32 -10.61
CA HIS A 3 -1.37 -14.42 -9.14
C HIS A 3 -1.39 -13.06 -8.40
N LEU A 4 -1.46 -11.95 -9.12
CA LEU A 4 -1.43 -10.58 -8.55
C LEU A 4 -2.81 -9.90 -8.59
N ILE A 5 -3.88 -10.69 -8.49
CA ILE A 5 -5.24 -10.16 -8.42
C ILE A 5 -5.50 -9.74 -6.97
N GLU A 6 -5.17 -8.49 -6.66
CA GLU A 6 -5.67 -7.84 -5.44
C GLU A 6 -7.12 -7.44 -5.69
N ASP A 7 -8.07 -8.07 -5.00
CA ASP A 7 -9.51 -7.73 -5.03
C ASP A 7 -9.85 -6.38 -4.36
N GLY A 8 -8.80 -5.65 -3.95
CA GLY A 8 -8.86 -4.37 -3.26
C GLY A 8 -9.16 -4.45 -1.77
N THR A 9 -9.38 -5.65 -1.21
CA THR A 9 -9.72 -5.82 0.20
C THR A 9 -8.50 -5.95 1.11
N TYR A 10 -7.42 -6.57 0.60
CA TYR A 10 -6.21 -6.85 1.39
C TYR A 10 -5.61 -5.60 2.02
N ARG A 11 -5.40 -4.56 1.20
CA ARG A 11 -4.70 -3.33 1.64
C ARG A 11 -5.41 -2.63 2.80
N GLU A 12 -6.74 -2.62 2.79
CA GLU A 12 -7.52 -2.05 3.88
C GLU A 12 -7.48 -2.96 5.11
N ALA A 13 -7.67 -4.27 4.91
CA ALA A 13 -7.66 -5.24 6.01
C ALA A 13 -6.34 -5.23 6.78
N ILE A 14 -5.20 -5.24 6.08
CA ILE A 14 -3.88 -5.29 6.72
C ILE A 14 -3.55 -3.96 7.43
N ILE A 15 -3.84 -2.81 6.82
CA ILE A 15 -3.58 -1.50 7.45
C ILE A 15 -4.45 -1.33 8.69
N ASN A 16 -5.74 -1.65 8.63
CA ASN A 16 -6.63 -1.58 9.80
C ASN A 16 -6.14 -2.50 10.94
N TYR A 17 -5.69 -3.72 10.62
CA TYR A 17 -5.15 -4.64 11.61
C TYR A 17 -3.88 -4.10 12.26
N MET A 18 -2.91 -3.64 11.45
CA MET A 18 -1.64 -3.12 11.94
C MET A 18 -1.84 -1.85 12.78
N ASP A 19 -2.71 -0.93 12.33
CA ASP A 19 -3.03 0.30 13.06
C ASP A 19 -3.73 0.00 14.41
N LYS A 20 -4.66 -0.96 14.44
CA LYS A 20 -5.30 -1.43 15.69
C LYS A 20 -4.30 -2.02 16.69
N LYS A 21 -3.19 -2.60 16.19
CA LYS A 21 -2.18 -3.27 17.01
C LYS A 21 -0.94 -2.40 17.29
N GLY A 22 -0.83 -1.21 16.70
CA GLY A 22 0.38 -0.38 16.79
C GLY A 22 1.60 -1.02 16.12
N ILE A 23 1.39 -1.82 15.07
CA ILE A 23 2.47 -2.52 14.35
C ILE A 23 3.10 -1.57 13.32
N SER A 24 4.43 -1.46 13.35
CA SER A 24 5.21 -0.80 12.30
C SER A 24 5.33 -1.70 11.08
N TRP A 25 5.38 -1.10 9.89
CA TRP A 25 5.45 -1.82 8.62
C TRP A 25 6.24 -1.02 7.57
N CYS A 26 6.63 -1.68 6.49
CA CYS A 26 7.26 -1.08 5.33
C CYS A 26 6.64 -1.71 4.07
N ALA A 27 6.14 -0.90 3.13
CA ALA A 27 5.58 -1.41 1.89
C ALA A 27 6.68 -1.92 0.95
N TRP A 28 6.38 -3.01 0.26
CA TRP A 28 7.24 -3.58 -0.79
C TRP A 28 6.61 -3.31 -2.16
N VAL A 29 7.30 -2.73 -3.14
CA VAL A 29 8.66 -2.16 -3.13
C VAL A 29 8.69 -0.82 -3.87
N PHE A 30 9.54 0.09 -3.40
CA PHE A 30 9.75 1.39 -4.03
C PHE A 30 10.74 1.30 -5.21
N ASP A 31 10.36 0.53 -6.23
CA ASP A 31 11.11 0.35 -7.47
C ASP A 31 10.12 0.13 -8.64
N PRO A 32 10.39 0.65 -9.86
CA PRO A 32 9.49 0.48 -11.00
C PRO A 32 9.61 -0.86 -11.72
N ASN A 33 10.65 -1.65 -11.45
CA ASN A 33 10.91 -2.93 -12.12
C ASN A 33 10.54 -4.13 -11.23
N TRP A 34 10.78 -4.03 -9.93
CA TRP A 34 10.51 -5.13 -9.00
C TRP A 34 9.02 -5.20 -8.65
N VAL A 35 8.46 -6.39 -8.79
CA VAL A 35 7.02 -6.65 -8.58
C VAL A 35 6.77 -7.08 -7.13
N PRO A 36 5.69 -6.61 -6.48
CA PRO A 36 4.72 -5.60 -6.93
C PRO A 36 5.21 -4.15 -6.74
N GLN A 37 5.14 -3.35 -7.81
CA GLN A 37 5.68 -1.99 -7.84
C GLN A 37 4.84 -0.98 -7.04
N MET A 38 5.49 -0.07 -6.33
CA MET A 38 4.85 1.14 -5.74
C MET A 38 4.82 2.33 -6.70
N ILE A 39 5.76 2.38 -7.65
CA ILE A 39 5.92 3.46 -8.63
C ILE A 39 6.00 2.87 -10.04
N LYS A 40 5.49 3.56 -11.05
CA LYS A 40 5.49 3.11 -12.45
C LYS A 40 6.81 3.43 -13.17
N ASN A 41 7.52 4.46 -12.71
CA ASN A 41 8.71 5.03 -13.35
C ASN A 41 9.57 5.78 -12.32
N TYR A 42 10.76 6.22 -12.75
CA TYR A 42 11.67 7.01 -11.92
C TYR A 42 11.24 8.49 -11.74
N ASP A 43 10.14 8.91 -12.39
CA ASP A 43 9.44 10.17 -12.09
C ASP A 43 8.44 10.02 -10.92
N TYR A 44 8.46 8.85 -10.25
CA TYR A 44 7.69 8.52 -9.05
C TYR A 44 6.17 8.55 -9.24
N GLU A 45 5.67 8.32 -10.46
CA GLU A 45 4.24 8.15 -10.69
C GLU A 45 3.73 6.92 -9.90
N PRO A 46 2.76 7.06 -8.99
CA PRO A 46 2.34 5.96 -8.13
C PRO A 46 1.53 4.91 -8.89
N THR A 47 1.70 3.63 -8.52
CA THR A 47 0.77 2.56 -8.89
C THR A 47 -0.51 2.63 -8.04
N HIS A 48 -1.47 1.74 -8.28
CA HIS A 48 -2.69 1.64 -7.47
C HIS A 48 -2.37 1.42 -5.98
N GLN A 49 -1.53 0.42 -5.65
CA GLN A 49 -1.07 0.21 -4.27
C GLN A 49 -0.17 1.34 -3.78
N GLY A 50 0.64 1.92 -4.67
CA GLY A 50 1.50 3.07 -4.38
C GLY A 50 0.73 4.26 -3.83
N ALA A 51 -0.37 4.61 -4.51
CA ALA A 51 -1.25 5.69 -4.13
C ALA A 51 -1.92 5.43 -2.77
N PHE A 52 -2.34 4.18 -2.52
CA PHE A 52 -2.94 3.81 -1.25
C PHE A 52 -1.95 3.89 -0.09
N PHE A 53 -0.81 3.22 -0.14
CA PHE A 53 0.13 3.24 0.98
C PHE A 53 0.71 4.65 1.21
N LYS A 54 0.85 5.47 0.16
CA LYS A 54 1.17 6.89 0.30
C LYS A 54 0.13 7.64 1.13
N SER A 55 -1.16 7.46 0.85
CA SER A 55 -2.23 8.14 1.61
C SER A 55 -2.29 7.66 3.07
N VAL A 56 -1.98 6.39 3.34
CA VAL A 56 -1.85 5.85 4.71
C VAL A 56 -0.69 6.51 5.45
N MET A 57 0.50 6.57 4.85
CA MET A 57 1.69 7.15 5.48
C MET A 57 1.56 8.66 5.73
N LEU A 58 0.83 9.38 4.86
CA LEU A 58 0.53 10.80 5.03
C LEU A 58 -0.63 11.08 6.02
N GLY A 59 -1.32 10.04 6.52
CA GLY A 59 -2.45 10.18 7.44
C GLY A 59 -3.76 10.66 6.78
N GLU A 60 -3.82 10.62 5.45
CA GLU A 60 -4.99 10.97 4.64
C GLU A 60 -6.03 9.85 4.68
N TYR A 61 -5.57 8.59 4.67
CA TYR A 61 -6.44 7.42 4.88
C TYR A 61 -6.93 7.37 6.33
N LYS A 62 -8.26 7.35 6.49
CA LYS A 62 -8.89 7.14 7.80
C LYS A 62 -9.08 5.66 8.04
N SER A 63 -8.08 5.07 8.69
CA SER A 63 -8.20 3.75 9.31
C SER A 63 -9.43 3.70 10.20
N SER A 64 -10.07 2.54 10.27
CA SER A 64 -11.32 2.28 10.99
C SER A 64 -11.16 2.28 12.53
N LYS A 65 -10.28 3.15 13.07
CA LYS A 65 -10.19 3.45 14.50
C LYS A 65 -11.55 3.87 15.04
N LYS A 66 -12.24 2.91 15.64
CA LYS A 66 -13.34 3.05 16.59
C LYS A 66 -13.01 2.19 17.81
#